data_AF-A0A355GZZ1-F1
#
_entry.id   AF-A0A355GZZ1-F1
#
_cell.length_a   1.000
_cell.length_b   1.000
_cell.length_c   1.000
_cell.angle_alpha   90.00
_cell.angle_beta   90.00
_cell.angle_gamma   90.00
#
_symmetry.space_group_name_H-M   'P 1'
#
loop_
_entity.id
_entity.type
_entity.pdbx_description
1 polymer ?
#
loop_
_entity_poly.entity_id
_entity_poly.type
_entity_poly.pdbx_seq_one_letter_code
_entity_poly.pdbx_strand_id
1 'polypeptide(L)'
;LDYRSAARGALLHDFFLYDWRHHDVPDLPREKFHGLAHPAIAAANARKHFSINDIEEDIIKKHMWPLTLVPPKYKESYIVSFADKYLSSKEFIDEYKKRINRYQEKKARRRKEADRVE
;
A
#
# COMPACT_ATOMS: atom_id res chain seq x y z
N LEU A 1 -7.27 -13.10 20.25
CA LEU A 1 -7.03 -11.88 19.44
C LEU A 1 -8.30 -11.07 19.53
N ASP A 2 -8.17 -9.74 19.58
CA ASP A 2 -9.31 -8.85 19.41
C ASP A 2 -9.58 -8.66 17.91
N TYR A 3 -10.45 -9.52 17.37
CA TYR A 3 -10.81 -9.51 15.96
C TYR A 3 -11.55 -8.24 15.53
N ARG A 4 -12.24 -7.57 16.46
CA ARG A 4 -12.96 -6.33 16.17
C ARG A 4 -11.98 -5.19 15.96
N SER A 5 -11.03 -5.03 16.88
CA SER A 5 -9.96 -4.04 16.76
C SER A 5 -9.09 -4.31 15.53
N ALA A 6 -8.78 -5.59 15.24
CA ALA A 6 -8.05 -5.97 14.03
C ALA A 6 -8.78 -5.54 12.75
N ALA A 7 -10.07 -5.87 12.61
CA ALA A 7 -10.85 -5.51 11.42
C ALA A 7 -11.03 -3.99 11.29
N ARG A 8 -11.31 -3.28 12.38
CA ARG A 8 -11.46 -1.82 12.39
C ARG A 8 -10.16 -1.12 12.05
N GLY A 9 -9.05 -1.50 12.69
CA GLY A 9 -7.73 -0.97 12.37
C GLY A 9 -7.32 -1.26 10.92
N ALA A 10 -7.64 -2.44 10.40
CA ALA A 10 -7.40 -2.79 9.00
C ALA A 10 -8.19 -1.91 8.02
N LEU A 11 -9.42 -1.51 8.33
CA LEU A 11 -10.16 -0.58 7.48
C LEU A 11 -9.58 0.84 7.50
N LEU A 12 -8.88 1.20 8.58
CA LEU A 12 -8.39 2.57 8.82
C LEU A 12 -6.88 2.75 8.55
N HIS A 13 -6.12 1.69 8.29
CA HIS A 13 -4.66 1.76 8.22
C HIS A 13 -4.15 2.76 7.16
N ASP A 14 -4.86 2.85 6.03
CA ASP A 14 -4.58 3.74 4.90
C ASP A 14 -5.54 4.96 4.82
N PHE A 15 -6.08 5.41 5.95
CA PHE A 15 -7.08 6.49 5.98
C PHE A 15 -6.49 7.90 5.80
N PHE A 16 -5.66 8.12 4.78
CA PHE A 16 -4.96 9.40 4.53
C PHE A 16 -5.77 10.44 3.72
N LEU A 17 -6.87 10.04 3.07
CA LEU A 17 -7.89 10.93 2.46
C LEU A 17 -7.42 11.85 1.30
N TYR A 18 -6.28 11.57 0.66
CA TYR A 18 -5.83 12.26 -0.56
C TYR A 18 -5.40 11.26 -1.62
N ASP A 19 -5.22 11.67 -2.87
CA ASP A 19 -4.67 10.79 -3.91
C ASP A 19 -3.14 10.95 -3.97
N TRP A 20 -2.40 9.91 -3.58
CA TRP A 20 -0.95 9.91 -3.59
C TRP A 20 -0.32 9.54 -4.95
N ARG A 21 -1.11 9.00 -5.87
CA ARG A 21 -0.65 8.54 -7.20
C ARG A 21 -0.70 9.65 -8.23
N HIS A 22 -1.53 10.66 -8.02
CA HIS A 22 -1.61 11.85 -8.86
C HIS A 22 -0.73 12.95 -8.29
N HIS A 23 0.49 13.09 -8.79
CA HIS A 23 1.46 14.08 -8.31
C HIS A 23 1.12 15.54 -8.68
N ASP A 24 0.05 15.75 -9.45
CA ASP A 24 -0.39 17.06 -9.96
C ASP A 24 -1.37 17.79 -9.04
N VAL A 25 -1.79 17.18 -7.90
CA VAL A 25 -2.65 17.85 -6.92
C VAL A 25 -1.85 18.70 -5.92
N PRO A 26 -2.24 19.97 -5.69
CA PRO A 26 -1.51 20.92 -4.83
C PRO A 26 -1.49 20.53 -3.34
N ASP A 27 -2.34 19.60 -2.92
CA ASP A 27 -2.49 19.17 -1.52
C ASP A 27 -1.54 18.03 -1.11
N LEU A 28 -0.67 17.57 -2.01
CA LEU A 28 0.35 16.60 -1.64
C LEU A 28 1.35 17.25 -0.67
N PRO A 29 1.65 16.60 0.48
CA PRO A 29 2.84 16.95 1.23
C PRO A 29 4.01 16.96 0.25
N ARG A 30 4.73 18.10 0.16
CA ARG A 30 5.93 18.25 -0.71
C ARG A 30 7.02 17.20 -0.42
N GLU A 31 6.85 16.44 0.66
CA GLU A 31 7.71 15.36 1.07
C GLU A 31 7.49 14.11 0.22
N LYS A 32 8.50 13.79 -0.59
CA LYS A 32 8.60 12.62 -1.49
C LYS A 32 8.53 11.25 -0.80
N PHE A 33 8.05 11.17 0.45
CA PHE A 33 8.09 9.99 1.31
C PHE A 33 6.70 9.61 1.83
N HIS A 34 5.71 9.48 0.94
CA HIS A 34 4.36 9.02 1.29
C HIS A 34 4.39 7.77 2.18
N GLY A 35 5.23 6.78 1.84
CA GLY A 35 5.39 5.53 2.61
C GLY A 35 5.81 5.70 4.08
N LEU A 36 6.41 6.84 4.45
CA LEU A 36 6.78 7.16 5.84
C LEU A 36 5.77 8.08 6.51
N ALA A 37 5.12 8.97 5.75
CA ALA A 37 4.23 9.99 6.28
C ALA A 37 2.78 9.51 6.47
N HIS A 38 2.26 8.67 5.56
CA HIS A 38 0.85 8.31 5.58
C HIS A 38 0.39 7.56 6.85
N PRO A 39 1.19 6.74 7.55
CA PRO A 39 0.72 6.09 8.78
C PRO A 39 0.36 7.12 9.87
N ALA A 40 1.14 8.21 9.94
CA ALA A 40 0.88 9.31 10.88
C ALA A 40 -0.37 10.11 10.47
N ILE A 41 -0.52 10.39 9.17
CA ILE A 41 -1.68 11.11 8.62
C ILE A 41 -2.96 10.28 8.81
N ALA A 42 -2.92 8.99 8.46
CA ALA A 42 -4.03 8.06 8.65
C ALA A 42 -4.45 7.96 10.12
N ALA A 43 -3.49 7.87 11.05
CA ALA A 43 -3.79 7.86 12.47
C ALA A 43 -4.44 9.18 12.96
N ALA A 44 -3.98 10.32 12.44
CA ALA A 44 -4.56 11.63 12.76
C ALA A 44 -6.00 11.74 12.24
N ASN A 45 -6.25 11.34 10.99
CA ASN A 45 -7.59 11.31 10.40
C ASN A 45 -8.50 10.32 11.13
N ALA A 46 -8.02 9.13 11.45
CA ALA A 46 -8.80 8.13 12.18
C ALA A 46 -9.24 8.65 13.55
N ARG A 47 -8.34 9.30 14.32
CA ARG A 47 -8.71 9.95 15.59
C ARG A 47 -9.67 11.11 15.43
N LYS A 48 -9.60 11.85 14.32
CA LYS A 48 -10.50 12.98 14.05
C LYS A 48 -11.92 12.51 13.75
N HIS A 49 -12.06 11.39 13.03
CA HIS A 49 -13.35 10.91 12.53
C HIS A 49 -13.97 9.79 13.37
N PHE A 50 -13.17 9.07 14.17
CA PHE A 50 -13.61 7.91 14.93
C PHE A 50 -12.97 7.86 16.32
N SER A 51 -13.67 7.25 17.27
CA SER A 51 -13.05 6.80 18.51
C SER A 51 -12.29 5.51 18.22
N ILE A 52 -10.96 5.56 18.29
CA ILE A 52 -10.08 4.41 18.11
C ILE A 52 -9.41 4.04 19.43
N ASN A 53 -9.11 2.76 19.61
CA ASN A 53 -8.38 2.25 20.78
C ASN A 53 -6.88 2.07 20.48
N ASP A 54 -6.11 1.68 21.50
CA ASP A 54 -4.66 1.50 21.37
C ASP A 54 -4.25 0.45 20.33
N ILE A 55 -5.04 -0.61 20.14
CA ILE A 55 -4.76 -1.68 19.16
C ILE A 55 -4.99 -1.13 17.75
N GLU A 56 -6.14 -0.48 17.52
CA GLU A 56 -6.48 0.17 16.25
C GLU A 56 -5.45 1.24 15.88
N GLU A 57 -5.05 2.08 16.84
CA GLU A 57 -4.02 3.10 16.62
C GLU A 57 -2.65 2.49 16.27
N ASP A 58 -2.23 1.42 16.96
CA ASP A 58 -0.97 0.74 16.68
C ASP A 58 -0.98 0.06 15.31
N ILE A 59 -2.12 -0.53 14.89
CA ILE A 59 -2.32 -1.03 13.52
C ILE A 59 -2.06 0.11 12.53
N ILE A 60 -2.77 1.23 12.68
CA ILE A 60 -2.69 2.34 11.73
C ILE A 60 -1.28 2.94 11.68
N LYS A 61 -0.62 3.13 12.83
CA LYS A 61 0.71 3.74 12.86
C LYS A 61 1.83 2.84 12.35
N LYS A 62 1.68 1.52 12.46
CA LYS A 62 2.78 0.57 12.26
C LYS A 62 2.53 -0.47 11.19
N HIS A 63 1.41 -0.38 10.47
CA HIS A 63 1.13 -1.23 9.33
C HIS A 63 2.18 -1.10 8.23
N MET A 64 3.09 -0.12 8.24
CA MET A 64 4.20 -0.02 7.28
C MET A 64 5.48 -0.72 7.74
N TRP A 65 5.57 -1.25 8.96
CA TRP A 65 6.73 -2.03 9.39
C TRP A 65 6.96 -3.22 8.43
N PRO A 66 8.20 -3.52 7.98
CA PRO A 66 9.49 -2.98 8.45
C PRO A 66 10.00 -1.72 7.74
N LEU A 67 9.22 -1.09 6.86
CA LEU A 67 9.60 0.20 6.25
C LEU A 67 9.73 1.29 7.33
N THR A 68 8.80 1.31 8.29
CA THR A 68 8.94 2.09 9.52
C THR A 68 9.76 1.32 10.54
N LEU A 69 10.73 1.96 11.18
CA LEU A 69 11.69 1.30 12.09
C LEU A 69 11.06 0.71 13.37
N VAL A 70 9.92 1.25 13.80
CA VAL A 70 9.28 0.83 15.07
C VAL A 70 8.38 -0.38 14.82
N PRO A 71 8.61 -1.53 15.50
CA PRO A 71 7.80 -2.73 15.30
C PRO A 71 6.41 -2.62 15.94
N PRO A 72 5.42 -3.36 15.40
CA PRO A 72 4.10 -3.47 15.99
C PRO A 72 4.13 -3.96 17.44
N LYS A 73 3.24 -3.41 18.28
CA LYS A 73 3.16 -3.77 19.72
C LYS A 73 2.17 -4.91 19.94
N TYR A 74 1.08 -4.93 19.18
CA TYR A 74 -0.01 -5.91 19.34
C TYR A 74 0.04 -6.98 18.26
N LYS A 75 -0.46 -8.19 18.56
CA LYS A 75 -0.49 -9.31 17.62
C LYS A 75 -1.37 -9.00 16.41
N GLU A 76 -2.47 -8.30 16.65
CA GLU A 76 -3.40 -7.79 15.65
C GLU A 76 -2.67 -6.88 14.64
N SER A 77 -1.80 -6.00 15.12
CA SER A 77 -0.98 -5.12 14.29
C SER A 77 -0.02 -5.89 13.37
N TYR A 78 0.59 -6.98 13.85
CA TYR A 78 1.38 -7.87 13.00
C TYR A 78 0.52 -8.56 11.92
N ILE A 79 -0.66 -9.05 12.30
CA ILE A 79 -1.56 -9.75 11.35
C ILE A 79 -1.98 -8.82 10.23
N VAL A 80 -2.44 -7.60 10.56
CA VAL A 80 -2.84 -6.61 9.55
C VAL A 80 -1.64 -6.22 8.70
N SER A 81 -0.48 -5.96 9.32
CA SER A 81 0.75 -5.65 8.62
C SER A 81 1.11 -6.72 7.60
N PHE A 82 1.09 -8.00 7.95
CA PHE A 82 1.46 -9.07 7.01
C PHE A 82 0.42 -9.30 5.92
N ALA A 83 -0.87 -9.22 6.27
CA ALA A 83 -1.96 -9.36 5.30
C ALA A 83 -1.88 -8.28 4.20
N ASP A 84 -1.63 -7.04 4.60
CA ASP A 84 -1.44 -5.91 3.69
C ASP A 84 -0.29 -6.17 2.68
N LYS A 85 0.91 -6.53 3.16
CA LYS A 85 2.05 -6.81 2.26
C LYS A 85 1.80 -8.01 1.38
N TYR A 86 1.17 -9.05 1.90
CA TYR A 86 0.88 -10.24 1.12
C TYR A 86 0.00 -9.90 -0.09
N LEU A 87 -1.09 -9.17 0.14
CA LEU A 87 -2.03 -8.81 -0.92
C LEU A 87 -1.38 -7.87 -1.93
N SER A 88 -0.76 -6.77 -1.46
CA SER A 88 -0.10 -5.80 -2.34
C SER A 88 1.06 -6.42 -3.13
N SER A 89 1.86 -7.31 -2.53
CA SER A 89 2.94 -8.01 -3.22
C SER A 89 2.40 -8.96 -4.31
N LYS A 90 1.31 -9.68 -4.01
CA LYS A 90 0.67 -10.57 -4.97
C LYS A 90 0.16 -9.78 -6.18
N GLU A 91 -0.56 -8.69 -5.94
CA GLU A 91 -1.07 -7.81 -7.01
C GLU A 91 0.07 -7.23 -7.85
N PHE A 92 1.15 -6.78 -7.21
CA PHE A 92 2.33 -6.27 -7.89
C PHE A 92 2.97 -7.34 -8.80
N ILE A 93 3.16 -8.56 -8.30
CA ILE A 93 3.74 -9.66 -9.07
C ILE A 93 2.86 -10.03 -10.26
N ASP A 94 1.54 -10.09 -10.07
CA ASP A 94 0.60 -10.46 -11.13
C ASP A 94 0.57 -9.40 -12.25
N GLU A 95 0.56 -8.11 -11.91
CA GLU A 95 0.63 -7.04 -12.91
C GLU A 95 1.99 -7.00 -13.60
N TYR A 96 3.07 -7.25 -12.86
CA TYR A 96 4.43 -7.34 -13.41
C TYR A 96 4.55 -8.46 -14.46
N LYS A 97 4.03 -9.67 -14.17
CA LYS A 97 3.99 -10.78 -15.13
C LYS A 97 3.20 -10.43 -16.39
N LYS A 98 2.03 -9.80 -16.25
CA LYS A 98 1.22 -9.34 -17.41
C LYS A 98 2.01 -8.34 -18.25
N ARG A 99 2.72 -7.40 -17.63
CA ARG A 99 3.54 -6.41 -18.34
C ARG A 99 4.68 -7.04 -19.12
N ILE A 100 5.36 -8.03 -18.56
CA ILE A 100 6.40 -8.79 -19.25
C ILE A 100 5.83 -9.53 -20.46
N ASN A 101 4.71 -10.25 -20.29
CA ASN A 101 4.09 -11.00 -21.39
C ASN A 101 3.72 -10.08 -22.56
N ARG A 102 3.06 -8.95 -22.27
CA ARG A 102 2.72 -7.92 -23.28
C ARG A 102 3.97 -7.39 -24.01
N TYR A 103 5.09 -7.23 -23.31
CA TYR A 103 6.34 -6.79 -23.91
C TYR A 103 6.92 -7.85 -24.86
N GLN A 104 6.92 -9.13 -24.45
CA GLN A 104 7.41 -10.23 -25.28
C GLN A 104 6.56 -10.43 -26.54
N GLU A 105 5.23 -10.36 -26.43
CA GLU A 105 4.31 -10.44 -27.57
C GLU A 105 4.56 -9.30 -28.58
N LYS A 106 4.71 -8.07 -28.09
CA LYS A 106 5.05 -6.92 -28.96
C LYS A 106 6.40 -7.11 -29.65
N LYS A 107 7.41 -7.62 -28.94
CA LYS A 107 8.74 -7.88 -29.50
C LYS A 107 8.70 -8.97 -30.57
N ALA A 108 7.96 -10.05 -30.35
CA ALA A 108 7.80 -11.14 -31.32
C ALA A 108 7.07 -10.67 -32.58
N ARG A 109 6.02 -9.84 -32.44
CA ARG A 109 5.30 -9.25 -33.57
C ARG A 109 6.22 -8.35 -34.41
N ARG A 110 6.99 -7.47 -33.77
CA ARG A 110 7.96 -6.59 -34.46
C ARG A 110 9.02 -7.36 -35.25
N ARG A 111 9.52 -8.49 -34.71
CA ARG A 111 10.46 -9.36 -35.44
C ARG A 111 9.82 -9.96 -36.69
N LYS A 112 8.61 -10.52 -36.57
CA LYS A 112 7.87 -11.07 -37.71
C LYS A 112 7.55 -10.03 -38.79
N GLU A 113 7.31 -8.78 -38.40
CA GLU A 113 7.10 -7.67 -39.34
C GLU A 113 8.40 -7.30 -40.07
N ALA A 114 9.54 -7.27 -39.38
CA ALA A 114 10.85 -7.02 -40.00
C ALA A 114 11.23 -8.12 -41.01
N ASP A 115 11.07 -9.39 -40.62
CA ASP A 115 11.38 -10.56 -41.48
C ASP A 115 10.48 -10.67 -42.73
N ARG A 116 9.37 -9.91 -42.80
CA ARG A 116 8.45 -9.89 -43.96
C ARG A 116 8.77 -8.80 -44.98
N VAL A 117 9.60 -7.83 -44.61
CA VAL A 117 9.93 -6.66 -45.43
C VAL A 117 11.31 -6.84 -46.11
N GLU A 118 12.10 -7.81 -45.65
CA GLU A 118 13.33 -8.31 -46.29
C GLU A 118 13.03 -9.41 -47.32
#